data_AF-W8RX25-F1
#
_entry.id   AF-W8RX25-F1
#
_cell.length_a   1.000
_cell.length_b   1.000
_cell.length_c   1.000
_cell.angle_alpha   90.00
_cell.angle_beta   90.00
_cell.angle_gamma   90.00
#
_symmetry.space_group_name_H-M   'P 1'
#
loop_
_entity.id
_entity.type
_entity.pdbx_description
1 polymer ?
#
loop_
_entity_poly.entity_id
_entity_poly.type
_entity_poly.pdbx_seq_one_letter_code
_entity_poly.pdbx_strand_id
1 'polypeptide(L)'
;MTDIRFDRLIDLPLRDAWKHEALDFTPWLAENIEHLSEAIGVPLELTGTEVSVETFSADILARNPMNDGVVLIENQLEMTDHTHLGQIMTYLAGLGAQTVIWIAPAFREPHLSAIRWLNEHTADGFSFFAVRARVVRIGDSPFAPIFDVVEKPSGWERTLGQVARARGSASEVGDRRLAFWTAYLERVPSAAEWGLKPSRLSSMWVPLSGLVSEAYLSLWIGADDCGAFMRGARGSDASDLIADLQPHAQRLEETLGATFNGNNGQFLWNRAGLEFSEEANWPAIIDWMENTRRAYLEALSSGGRSL
;
A
#
# COMPACT_ATOMS: atom_id res chain seq x y z
N MET A 1 -6.48 -15.97 48.57
CA MET A 1 -6.14 -16.76 47.39
C MET A 1 -7.05 -16.30 46.27
N THR A 2 -6.48 -15.68 45.24
CA THR A 2 -7.25 -15.30 44.05
C THR A 2 -7.56 -16.59 43.30
N ASP A 3 -8.84 -16.91 43.14
CA ASP A 3 -9.30 -18.07 42.41
C ASP A 3 -9.06 -17.82 40.90
N ILE A 4 -8.00 -18.39 40.35
CA ILE A 4 -7.65 -18.22 38.93
C ILE A 4 -8.56 -19.14 38.11
N ARG A 5 -9.40 -18.55 37.27
CA ARG A 5 -10.31 -19.28 36.38
C ARG A 5 -9.69 -19.44 34.99
N PHE A 6 -9.83 -20.63 34.43
CA PHE A 6 -9.42 -20.96 33.07
C PHE A 6 -10.66 -21.38 32.26
N ASP A 7 -10.76 -20.88 31.04
CA ASP A 7 -11.82 -21.23 30.10
C ASP A 7 -11.19 -21.78 28.80
N ARG A 8 -12.00 -22.35 27.92
CA ARG A 8 -11.54 -22.99 26.68
C ARG A 8 -11.63 -22.01 25.50
N LEU A 9 -10.64 -22.10 24.62
CA LEU A 9 -10.71 -21.50 23.29
C LEU A 9 -11.72 -22.30 22.46
N ILE A 10 -12.66 -21.60 21.83
CA ILE A 10 -13.64 -22.19 20.91
C ILE A 10 -13.50 -21.55 19.54
N ASP A 11 -13.56 -22.36 18.48
CA ASP A 11 -13.70 -21.89 17.10
C ASP A 11 -15.17 -21.61 16.78
N LEU A 12 -15.41 -20.49 16.11
CA LEU A 12 -16.72 -20.02 15.68
C LEU A 12 -16.76 -19.96 14.16
N PRO A 13 -17.94 -20.17 13.54
CA PRO A 13 -18.14 -19.84 12.13
C PRO A 13 -17.74 -18.39 11.84
N LEU A 14 -17.00 -18.15 10.76
CA LEU A 14 -16.60 -16.78 10.38
C LEU A 14 -17.81 -15.86 10.20
N ARG A 15 -18.95 -16.43 9.76
CA ARG A 15 -20.21 -15.70 9.58
C ARG A 15 -20.82 -15.13 10.85
N ASP A 16 -20.38 -15.60 12.02
CA ASP A 16 -20.80 -15.03 13.30
C ASP A 16 -20.13 -13.67 13.54
N ALA A 17 -18.92 -13.47 12.99
CA ALA A 17 -18.20 -12.18 13.03
C ALA A 17 -18.49 -11.30 11.81
N TRP A 18 -18.53 -11.89 10.61
CA TRP A 18 -18.70 -11.17 9.34
C TRP A 18 -19.82 -11.80 8.51
N LYS A 19 -20.96 -11.13 8.40
CA LYS A 19 -22.14 -11.70 7.72
C LYS A 19 -21.93 -11.75 6.21
N HIS A 20 -21.26 -10.75 5.66
CA HIS A 20 -21.01 -10.55 4.24
C HIS A 20 -19.52 -10.33 3.96
N GLU A 21 -19.05 -10.91 2.86
CA GLU A 21 -17.64 -10.85 2.47
C GLU A 21 -17.24 -9.42 2.08
N ALA A 22 -17.81 -8.90 0.99
CA ALA A 22 -17.54 -7.55 0.49
C ALA A 22 -17.91 -6.42 1.47
N LEU A 23 -18.96 -6.60 2.28
CA LEU A 23 -19.48 -5.54 3.15
C LEU A 23 -18.91 -5.57 4.57
N ASP A 24 -18.45 -6.73 5.06
CA ASP A 24 -17.96 -6.87 6.44
C ASP A 24 -16.52 -7.38 6.48
N PHE A 25 -16.21 -8.52 5.83
CA PHE A 25 -14.91 -9.16 5.96
C PHE A 25 -13.80 -8.41 5.22
N THR A 26 -14.02 -8.07 3.94
CA THR A 26 -13.03 -7.35 3.11
C THR A 26 -12.66 -5.99 3.71
N PRO A 27 -13.63 -5.12 4.11
CA PRO A 27 -13.29 -3.84 4.74
C PRO A 27 -12.56 -4.01 6.07
N TRP A 28 -13.01 -4.95 6.91
CA TRP A 28 -12.35 -5.22 8.18
C TRP A 28 -10.91 -5.71 7.97
N LEU A 29 -10.69 -6.63 7.01
CA LEU A 29 -9.36 -7.14 6.69
C LEU A 29 -8.43 -6.05 6.16
N ALA A 30 -8.95 -5.15 5.32
CA ALA A 30 -8.19 -4.02 4.79
C ALA A 30 -7.75 -3.05 5.91
N GLU A 31 -8.63 -2.77 6.87
CA GLU A 31 -8.34 -1.93 8.04
C GLU A 31 -7.38 -2.59 9.04
N ASN A 32 -7.35 -3.93 9.09
CA ASN A 32 -6.54 -4.72 10.03
C ASN A 32 -5.50 -5.60 9.30
N ILE A 33 -4.96 -5.09 8.19
CA ILE A 33 -4.05 -5.84 7.30
C ILE A 33 -2.73 -6.19 7.99
N GLU A 34 -2.38 -5.51 9.07
CA GLU A 34 -1.24 -5.80 9.93
C GLU A 34 -1.33 -7.20 10.55
N HIS A 35 -2.52 -7.68 10.93
CA HIS A 35 -2.69 -9.04 11.46
C HIS A 35 -2.30 -10.09 10.42
N LEU A 36 -2.69 -9.87 9.17
CA LEU A 36 -2.32 -10.75 8.06
C LEU A 36 -0.82 -10.66 7.76
N SER A 37 -0.30 -9.44 7.68
CA SER A 37 1.14 -9.15 7.53
C SER A 37 1.94 -9.92 8.57
N GLU A 38 1.59 -9.82 9.86
CA GLU A 38 2.25 -10.54 10.94
C GLU A 38 2.27 -12.05 10.72
N ALA A 39 1.12 -12.65 10.41
CA ALA A 39 0.95 -14.07 10.21
C ALA A 39 1.78 -14.63 9.03
N ILE A 40 1.78 -13.93 7.89
CA ILE A 40 2.54 -14.35 6.69
C ILE A 40 4.01 -13.93 6.78
N GLY A 41 4.31 -12.93 7.60
CA GLY A 41 5.65 -12.39 7.77
C GLY A 41 6.15 -11.46 6.64
N VAL A 42 5.24 -10.92 5.83
CA VAL A 42 5.50 -9.92 4.77
C VAL A 42 4.92 -8.59 5.21
N PRO A 43 5.67 -7.46 5.19
CA PRO A 43 5.09 -6.14 5.39
C PRO A 43 4.06 -5.82 4.30
N LEU A 44 2.86 -5.41 4.69
CA LEU A 44 1.77 -5.06 3.77
C LEU A 44 1.36 -3.60 3.97
N GLU A 45 1.26 -2.86 2.87
CA GLU A 45 0.70 -1.51 2.83
C GLU A 45 -0.50 -1.50 1.86
N LEU A 46 -1.70 -1.24 2.38
CA LEU A 46 -2.94 -1.22 1.60
C LEU A 46 -2.88 -0.17 0.48
N THR A 47 -3.23 -0.56 -0.74
CA THR A 47 -3.32 0.36 -1.89
C THR A 47 -4.75 0.57 -2.38
N GLY A 48 -5.60 -0.44 -2.27
CA GLY A 48 -7.02 -0.34 -2.60
C GLY A 48 -7.80 -1.59 -2.22
N THR A 49 -9.12 -1.45 -2.25
CA THR A 49 -10.10 -2.52 -2.07
C THR A 49 -11.05 -2.52 -3.26
N GLU A 50 -11.59 -3.68 -3.63
CA GLU A 50 -12.51 -3.85 -4.76
C GLU A 50 -11.97 -3.25 -6.08
N VAL A 51 -10.69 -3.48 -6.35
CA VAL A 51 -9.99 -2.86 -7.48
C VAL A 51 -10.41 -3.53 -8.79
N SER A 52 -10.95 -2.73 -9.71
CA SER A 52 -11.40 -3.23 -11.01
C SER A 52 -10.24 -3.78 -11.84
N VAL A 53 -10.41 -5.02 -12.32
CA VAL A 53 -9.53 -5.71 -13.26
C VAL A 53 -10.40 -6.15 -14.44
N GLU A 54 -10.41 -5.33 -15.50
CA GLU A 54 -11.32 -5.49 -16.64
C GLU A 54 -12.79 -5.59 -16.20
N THR A 55 -13.43 -6.75 -16.36
CA THR A 55 -14.82 -7.02 -15.97
C THR A 55 -14.97 -7.59 -14.56
N PHE A 56 -13.87 -7.77 -13.85
CA PHE A 56 -13.81 -8.36 -12.52
C PHE A 56 -13.28 -7.37 -11.48
N SER A 57 -13.27 -7.77 -10.21
CA SER A 57 -12.78 -6.96 -9.10
C SER A 57 -11.91 -7.82 -8.19
N ALA A 58 -10.69 -7.35 -7.92
CA ALA A 58 -9.80 -7.94 -6.93
C ALA A 58 -10.17 -7.41 -5.54
N ASP A 59 -10.25 -8.28 -4.54
CA ASP A 59 -10.79 -7.90 -3.23
C ASP A 59 -9.92 -6.84 -2.55
N ILE A 60 -8.63 -7.11 -2.42
CA ILE A 60 -7.67 -6.19 -1.79
C ILE A 60 -6.35 -6.21 -2.57
N LEU A 61 -5.84 -5.00 -2.83
CA LEU A 61 -4.47 -4.80 -3.27
C LEU A 61 -3.65 -4.14 -2.17
N ALA A 62 -2.43 -4.63 -2.03
CA ALA A 62 -1.42 -4.07 -1.17
C ALA A 62 -0.06 -4.01 -1.90
N ARG A 63 0.91 -3.37 -1.26
CA ARG A 63 2.30 -3.34 -1.67
C ARG A 63 3.16 -3.82 -0.53
N ASN A 64 4.28 -4.47 -0.86
CA ASN A 64 5.35 -4.65 0.09
C ASN A 64 6.26 -3.41 0.07
N PRO A 65 6.29 -2.59 1.13
CA PRO A 65 7.09 -1.36 1.16
C PRO A 65 8.61 -1.58 1.12
N MET A 66 9.08 -2.83 1.23
CA MET A 66 10.50 -3.16 1.14
C MET A 66 11.04 -3.26 -0.29
N ASN A 67 10.19 -3.63 -1.25
CA ASN A 67 10.59 -3.84 -2.65
C ASN A 67 9.57 -3.33 -3.67
N ASP A 68 8.54 -2.63 -3.20
CA ASP A 68 7.41 -2.12 -3.99
C ASP A 68 6.63 -3.20 -4.75
N GLY A 69 6.78 -4.47 -4.35
CA GLY A 69 6.11 -5.60 -4.99
C GLY A 69 4.61 -5.57 -4.75
N VAL A 70 3.84 -5.78 -5.81
CA VAL A 70 2.37 -5.82 -5.77
C VAL A 70 1.90 -7.12 -5.10
N VAL A 71 0.99 -6.96 -4.13
CA VAL A 71 0.39 -8.05 -3.37
C VAL A 71 -1.11 -8.09 -3.66
N LEU A 72 -1.57 -9.22 -4.19
CA LEU A 72 -2.98 -9.53 -4.38
C LEU A 72 -3.48 -10.33 -3.17
N ILE A 73 -4.58 -9.91 -2.58
CA ILE A 73 -5.26 -10.63 -1.50
C ILE A 73 -6.69 -10.91 -1.95
N GLU A 74 -7.05 -12.19 -1.95
CA GLU A 74 -8.41 -12.68 -2.27
C GLU A 74 -8.95 -13.40 -1.04
N ASN A 75 -10.13 -13.01 -0.56
CA ASN A 75 -10.65 -13.46 0.71
C ASN A 75 -12.07 -14.01 0.58
N GLN A 76 -12.31 -15.19 1.17
CA GLN A 76 -13.64 -15.78 1.15
C GLN A 76 -14.14 -16.28 2.50
N LEU A 77 -15.45 -16.23 2.72
CA LEU A 77 -16.11 -16.71 3.95
C LEU A 77 -16.51 -18.20 3.91
N GLU A 78 -16.30 -18.87 2.78
CA GLU A 78 -16.62 -20.29 2.56
C GLU A 78 -15.38 -21.09 2.16
N MET A 79 -15.50 -22.43 2.15
CA MET A 79 -14.40 -23.30 1.70
C MET A 79 -13.97 -22.99 0.25
N THR A 80 -12.66 -22.85 0.03
CA THR A 80 -12.04 -22.48 -1.27
C THR A 80 -12.64 -23.17 -2.49
N ASP A 81 -12.98 -22.44 -3.54
CA ASP A 81 -13.57 -23.00 -4.78
C ASP A 81 -12.74 -22.66 -6.04
N HIS A 82 -13.14 -23.23 -7.17
CA HIS A 82 -12.46 -23.00 -8.45
C HIS A 82 -12.72 -21.61 -9.04
N THR A 83 -13.76 -20.91 -8.60
CA THR A 83 -14.06 -19.55 -9.05
C THR A 83 -12.97 -18.60 -8.56
N HIS A 84 -12.70 -18.62 -7.26
CA HIS A 84 -11.65 -17.81 -6.65
C HIS A 84 -10.26 -18.18 -7.17
N LEU A 85 -9.97 -19.48 -7.35
CA LEU A 85 -8.71 -19.89 -7.97
C LEU A 85 -8.58 -19.34 -9.40
N GLY A 86 -9.64 -19.39 -10.20
CA GLY A 86 -9.66 -18.82 -11.55
C GLY A 86 -9.42 -17.31 -11.54
N GLN A 87 -10.11 -16.59 -10.64
CA GLN A 87 -9.95 -15.15 -10.43
C GLN A 87 -8.49 -14.79 -10.08
N ILE A 88 -7.91 -15.47 -9.08
CA ILE A 88 -6.50 -15.31 -8.70
C ILE A 88 -5.58 -15.41 -9.90
N MET A 89 -5.75 -16.45 -10.73
CA MET A 89 -4.90 -16.67 -11.90
C MET A 89 -5.06 -15.56 -12.96
N THR A 90 -6.28 -15.07 -13.18
CA THR A 90 -6.57 -13.95 -14.09
C THR A 90 -5.96 -12.65 -13.57
N TYR A 91 -6.12 -12.36 -12.27
CA TYR A 91 -5.66 -11.11 -11.66
C TYR A 91 -4.14 -11.05 -11.57
N LEU A 92 -3.47 -12.19 -11.31
CA LEU A 92 -2.01 -12.27 -11.31
C LEU A 92 -1.41 -11.72 -12.60
N ALA A 93 -1.99 -12.10 -13.74
CA ALA A 93 -1.55 -11.63 -15.06
C ALA A 93 -1.90 -10.16 -15.32
N GLY A 94 -3.12 -9.73 -14.96
CA GLY A 94 -3.59 -8.37 -15.22
C GLY A 94 -2.97 -7.29 -14.35
N LEU A 95 -2.60 -7.62 -13.11
CA LEU A 95 -2.11 -6.65 -12.11
C LEU A 95 -0.59 -6.68 -11.94
N GLY A 96 0.11 -7.64 -12.55
CA GLY A 96 1.54 -7.84 -12.31
C GLY A 96 1.84 -8.17 -10.84
N ALA A 97 0.90 -8.81 -10.14
CA ALA A 97 1.07 -9.18 -8.74
C ALA A 97 2.20 -10.22 -8.61
N GLN A 98 3.09 -10.00 -7.66
CA GLN A 98 4.21 -10.89 -7.38
C GLN A 98 3.90 -11.77 -6.18
N THR A 99 3.13 -11.25 -5.23
CA THR A 99 2.66 -12.02 -4.07
C THR A 99 1.15 -12.19 -4.14
N VAL A 100 0.67 -13.40 -3.89
CA VAL A 100 -0.75 -13.72 -3.78
C VAL A 100 -1.03 -14.32 -2.41
N ILE A 101 -2.08 -13.83 -1.76
CA ILE A 101 -2.54 -14.34 -0.48
C ILE A 101 -4.01 -14.73 -0.63
N TRP A 102 -4.30 -16.02 -0.65
CA TRP A 102 -5.67 -16.54 -0.66
C TRP A 102 -6.09 -16.86 0.77
N ILE A 103 -7.19 -16.26 1.22
CA ILE A 103 -7.72 -16.41 2.58
C ILE A 103 -9.06 -17.10 2.55
N ALA A 104 -9.22 -18.17 3.33
CA ALA A 104 -10.50 -18.90 3.45
C ALA A 104 -10.62 -19.59 4.82
N PRO A 105 -11.83 -19.93 5.29
CA PRO A 105 -12.00 -20.74 6.50
C PRO A 105 -11.47 -22.17 6.37
N ALA A 106 -11.44 -22.70 5.15
CA ALA A 106 -10.98 -24.06 4.86
C ALA A 106 -10.50 -24.18 3.42
N PHE A 107 -9.46 -24.98 3.21
CA PHE A 107 -8.90 -25.26 1.89
C PHE A 107 -9.20 -26.70 1.45
N ARG A 108 -9.54 -26.86 0.18
CA ARG A 108 -9.59 -28.18 -0.46
C ARG A 108 -8.15 -28.62 -0.77
N GLU A 109 -7.84 -29.90 -0.56
CA GLU A 109 -6.48 -30.44 -0.80
C GLU A 109 -5.95 -30.17 -2.23
N PRO A 110 -6.76 -30.27 -3.30
CA PRO A 110 -6.31 -29.89 -4.64
C PRO A 110 -5.91 -28.42 -4.78
N HIS A 111 -6.53 -27.50 -4.03
CA HIS A 111 -6.16 -26.08 -4.04
C HIS A 111 -4.84 -25.85 -3.32
N LEU A 112 -4.60 -26.52 -2.19
CA LEU A 112 -3.30 -26.49 -1.53
C LEU A 112 -2.20 -27.05 -2.44
N SER A 113 -2.49 -28.16 -3.12
CA SER A 113 -1.58 -28.77 -4.09
C SER A 113 -1.28 -27.83 -5.27
N ALA A 114 -2.27 -27.09 -5.75
CA ALA A 114 -2.09 -26.09 -6.81
C ALA A 114 -1.20 -24.92 -6.35
N ILE A 115 -1.46 -24.38 -5.16
CA ILE A 115 -0.64 -23.30 -4.57
C ILE A 115 0.80 -23.75 -4.36
N ARG A 116 1.00 -24.98 -3.86
CA ARG A 116 2.33 -25.58 -3.72
C ARG A 116 3.02 -25.73 -5.06
N TRP A 117 2.31 -26.26 -6.06
CA TRP A 117 2.84 -26.39 -7.41
C TRP A 117 3.26 -25.05 -7.99
N LEU A 118 2.46 -23.99 -7.81
CA LEU A 118 2.81 -22.62 -8.22
C LEU A 118 4.12 -22.17 -7.56
N ASN A 119 4.23 -22.28 -6.23
CA ASN A 119 5.44 -21.93 -5.50
C ASN A 119 6.70 -22.68 -5.98
N GLU A 120 6.55 -23.89 -6.51
CA GLU A 120 7.66 -24.72 -7.01
C GLU A 120 8.03 -24.43 -8.47
N HIS A 121 7.10 -23.86 -9.26
CA HIS A 121 7.23 -23.79 -10.72
C HIS A 121 7.12 -22.37 -11.30
N THR A 122 6.90 -21.35 -10.49
CA THR A 122 7.02 -19.94 -10.91
C THR A 122 8.44 -19.41 -10.76
N ALA A 123 8.78 -18.37 -11.52
CA ALA A 123 10.08 -17.71 -11.43
C ALA A 123 10.35 -17.12 -10.03
N ASP A 124 11.63 -16.92 -9.72
CA ASP A 124 12.06 -16.22 -8.51
C ASP A 124 11.37 -14.84 -8.43
N GLY A 125 10.83 -14.52 -7.25
CA GLY A 125 10.09 -13.29 -7.00
C GLY A 125 8.57 -13.47 -6.88
N PHE A 126 8.02 -14.61 -7.33
CA PHE A 126 6.63 -14.96 -7.06
C PHE A 126 6.47 -15.66 -5.71
N SER A 127 5.36 -15.39 -5.01
CA SER A 127 5.07 -16.02 -3.72
C SER A 127 3.57 -16.21 -3.52
N PHE A 128 3.14 -17.44 -3.28
CA PHE A 128 1.74 -17.79 -3.11
C PHE A 128 1.48 -18.32 -1.70
N PHE A 129 0.51 -17.74 -1.02
CA PHE A 129 0.13 -18.09 0.34
C PHE A 129 -1.31 -18.59 0.38
N ALA A 130 -1.52 -19.70 1.09
CA ALA A 130 -2.84 -20.13 1.54
C ALA A 130 -2.95 -19.84 3.03
N VAL A 131 -3.94 -19.06 3.42
CA VAL A 131 -4.14 -18.62 4.80
C VAL A 131 -5.53 -19.05 5.27
N ARG A 132 -5.55 -19.92 6.28
CA ARG A 132 -6.78 -20.31 6.94
C ARG A 132 -7.19 -19.24 7.95
N ALA A 133 -8.31 -18.57 7.68
CA ALA A 133 -8.92 -17.64 8.64
C ALA A 133 -9.79 -18.40 9.64
N ARG A 134 -9.70 -18.05 10.91
CA ARG A 134 -10.55 -18.56 12.00
C ARG A 134 -11.04 -17.41 12.86
N VAL A 135 -12.22 -17.57 13.45
CA VAL A 135 -12.69 -16.69 14.52
C VAL A 135 -12.78 -17.53 15.78
N VAL A 136 -12.16 -17.07 16.85
CA VAL A 136 -12.14 -17.77 18.13
C VAL A 136 -12.62 -16.87 19.27
N ARG A 137 -13.01 -17.49 20.38
CA ARG A 137 -13.43 -16.80 21.61
C ARG A 137 -13.02 -17.59 22.85
N ILE A 138 -12.82 -16.91 23.98
CA ILE A 138 -12.65 -17.53 25.30
C ILE A 138 -13.75 -16.98 26.21
N GLY A 139 -14.62 -17.85 26.72
CA GLY A 139 -15.78 -17.44 27.52
C GLY A 139 -16.59 -16.37 26.81
N ASP A 140 -16.76 -15.21 27.49
CA ASP A 140 -17.50 -14.07 26.95
C ASP A 140 -16.65 -12.98 26.29
N SER A 141 -15.38 -13.25 25.94
CA SER A 141 -14.49 -12.26 25.31
C SER A 141 -15.02 -11.70 23.97
N PRO A 142 -14.51 -10.58 23.47
CA PRO A 142 -14.69 -10.23 22.06
C PRO A 142 -14.18 -11.35 21.13
N PHE A 143 -14.63 -11.32 19.87
CA PHE A 143 -14.14 -12.22 18.83
C PHE A 143 -12.66 -11.93 18.54
N ALA A 144 -11.88 -13.00 18.40
CA ALA A 144 -10.47 -12.93 18.05
C ALA A 144 -10.24 -13.62 16.69
N PRO A 145 -9.84 -12.89 15.64
CA PRO A 145 -9.47 -13.46 14.37
C PRO A 145 -8.09 -14.11 14.45
N ILE A 146 -7.90 -15.26 13.81
CA ILE A 146 -6.61 -15.95 13.69
C ILE A 146 -6.37 -16.29 12.21
N PHE A 147 -5.16 -16.00 11.74
CA PHE A 147 -4.68 -16.36 10.41
C PHE A 147 -3.61 -17.46 10.52
N ASP A 148 -3.95 -18.68 10.13
CA ASP A 148 -2.99 -19.78 10.07
C ASP A 148 -2.48 -19.94 8.63
N VAL A 149 -1.17 -19.77 8.40
CA VAL A 149 -0.58 -20.02 7.07
C VAL A 149 -0.49 -21.52 6.85
N VAL A 150 -1.27 -22.05 5.92
CA VAL A 150 -1.35 -23.50 5.63
C VAL A 150 -0.51 -23.91 4.43
N GLU A 151 -0.26 -23.02 3.47
CA GLU A 151 0.75 -23.18 2.41
C GLU A 151 1.47 -21.85 2.15
N LYS A 152 2.76 -21.96 1.81
CA LYS A 152 3.67 -20.83 1.61
C LYS A 152 4.87 -21.27 0.76
N PRO A 153 5.69 -20.33 0.22
CA PRO A 153 6.89 -20.68 -0.52
C PRO A 153 7.87 -21.56 0.29
N SER A 154 8.56 -22.47 -0.41
CA SER A 154 9.59 -23.32 0.21
C SER A 154 10.75 -22.48 0.74
N GLY A 155 11.20 -22.76 1.97
CA GLY A 155 12.29 -22.01 2.60
C GLY A 155 11.89 -20.63 3.14
N TRP A 156 10.60 -20.28 3.11
CA TRP A 156 10.08 -19.00 3.61
C TRP A 156 10.53 -18.67 5.03
N GLU A 157 10.70 -19.65 5.93
CA GLU A 157 11.15 -19.41 7.31
C GLU A 157 12.58 -18.84 7.40
N ARG A 158 13.47 -19.23 6.47
CA ARG A 158 14.80 -18.63 6.36
C ARG A 158 14.72 -17.20 5.83
N THR A 159 13.84 -16.97 4.86
CA THR A 159 13.49 -15.63 4.37
C THR A 159 12.89 -14.79 5.50
N LEU A 160 12.03 -15.34 6.36
CA LEU A 160 11.46 -14.69 7.54
C LEU A 160 12.50 -14.30 8.58
N GLY A 161 13.56 -15.09 8.79
CA GLY A 161 14.68 -14.68 9.64
C GLY A 161 15.42 -13.45 9.10
N GLN A 162 15.49 -13.31 7.78
CA GLN A 162 16.04 -12.12 7.10
C GLN A 162 15.03 -10.96 7.08
N VAL A 163 13.75 -11.24 6.86
CA VAL A 163 12.65 -10.26 6.86
C VAL A 163 12.32 -9.77 8.26
N ALA A 164 12.51 -10.55 9.32
CA ALA A 164 12.36 -10.11 10.71
C ALA A 164 13.45 -9.12 11.11
N ARG A 165 14.69 -9.36 10.64
CA ARG A 165 15.77 -8.35 10.72
C ARG A 165 15.42 -7.12 9.87
N ALA A 166 14.84 -7.33 8.68
CA ALA A 166 14.35 -6.24 7.85
C ALA A 166 13.10 -5.54 8.42
N ARG A 167 12.30 -6.18 9.28
CA ARG A 167 11.14 -5.62 9.98
C ARG A 167 11.56 -4.71 11.11
N GLY A 168 12.65 -5.04 11.81
CA GLY A 168 13.36 -4.10 12.66
C GLY A 168 13.68 -2.83 11.87
N SER A 169 14.35 -2.98 10.73
CA SER A 169 14.67 -1.83 9.88
C SER A 169 13.44 -1.17 9.21
N ALA A 170 12.36 -1.89 8.92
CA ALA A 170 11.14 -1.34 8.31
C ALA A 170 10.30 -0.55 9.31
N SER A 171 10.24 -1.05 10.56
CA SER A 171 9.69 -0.27 11.68
C SER A 171 10.53 0.99 11.87
N GLU A 172 11.86 0.87 11.92
CA GLU A 172 12.77 2.01 12.03
C GLU A 172 12.61 3.01 10.87
N VAL A 173 12.47 2.54 9.62
CA VAL A 173 12.21 3.40 8.46
C VAL A 173 10.84 4.07 8.56
N GLY A 174 9.81 3.35 9.00
CA GLY A 174 8.47 3.90 9.24
C GLY A 174 8.45 4.95 10.36
N ASP A 175 9.17 4.69 11.46
CA ASP A 175 9.36 5.62 12.57
C ASP A 175 10.12 6.87 12.11
N ARG A 176 11.13 6.68 11.26
CA ARG A 176 11.90 7.77 10.68
C ARG A 176 11.08 8.64 9.73
N ARG A 177 10.22 8.04 8.91
CA ARG A 177 9.27 8.77 8.06
C ARG A 177 8.30 9.58 8.93
N LEU A 178 7.74 8.97 9.97
CA LEU A 178 6.87 9.66 10.91
C LEU A 178 7.58 10.84 11.60
N ALA A 179 8.82 10.63 12.04
CA ALA A 179 9.65 11.67 12.65
C ALA A 179 9.94 12.82 11.68
N PHE A 180 10.26 12.51 10.42
CA PHE A 180 10.48 13.53 9.39
C PHE A 180 9.23 14.36 9.10
N TRP A 181 8.07 13.72 8.90
CA TRP A 181 6.83 14.47 8.65
C TRP A 181 6.38 15.27 9.88
N THR A 182 6.73 14.81 11.08
CA THR A 182 6.57 15.59 12.32
C THR A 182 7.48 16.82 12.30
N ALA A 183 8.77 16.64 12.01
CA ALA A 183 9.73 17.74 11.89
C ALA A 183 9.35 18.74 10.78
N TYR A 184 8.77 18.26 9.68
CA TYR A 184 8.20 19.10 8.63
C TYR A 184 7.12 20.03 9.22
N LEU A 185 6.16 19.46 9.96
CA LEU A 185 5.07 20.22 10.53
C LEU A 185 5.52 21.19 11.62
N GLU A 186 6.51 20.80 12.43
CA GLU A 186 7.11 21.67 13.44
C GLU A 186 7.84 22.87 12.81
N ARG A 187 8.54 22.64 11.70
CA ARG A 187 9.27 23.68 10.96
C ARG A 187 8.34 24.56 10.14
N VAL A 188 7.28 23.99 9.57
CA VAL A 188 6.29 24.68 8.71
C VAL A 188 4.88 24.41 9.23
N PRO A 189 4.44 25.05 10.34
CA PRO A 189 3.12 24.79 10.94
C PRO A 189 1.94 25.04 9.99
N SER A 190 2.08 25.97 9.03
CA SER A 190 1.08 26.22 8.00
C SER A 190 0.84 25.02 7.08
N ALA A 191 1.69 23.98 7.13
CA ALA A 191 1.49 22.77 6.37
C ALA A 191 0.23 21.98 6.76
N ALA A 192 -0.25 22.18 8.00
CA ALA A 192 -1.54 21.64 8.43
C ALA A 192 -2.71 22.17 7.57
N GLU A 193 -2.62 23.40 7.06
CA GLU A 193 -3.72 24.05 6.32
C GLU A 193 -3.98 23.38 4.97
N TRP A 194 -2.95 22.85 4.31
CA TRP A 194 -3.10 22.08 3.08
C TRP A 194 -3.24 20.57 3.31
N GLY A 195 -3.33 20.14 4.58
CA GLY A 195 -3.69 18.77 4.95
C GLY A 195 -2.52 17.86 5.33
N LEU A 196 -1.31 18.39 5.56
CA LEU A 196 -0.21 17.55 6.07
C LEU A 196 -0.58 16.96 7.43
N LYS A 197 -0.53 15.63 7.51
CA LYS A 197 -0.63 14.87 8.76
C LYS A 197 0.57 13.93 8.84
N PRO A 198 1.39 13.99 9.90
CA PRO A 198 2.52 13.06 10.05
C PRO A 198 2.06 11.60 9.94
N SER A 199 2.75 10.81 9.13
CA SER A 199 2.42 9.41 8.87
C SER A 199 3.69 8.58 8.63
N ARG A 200 3.55 7.25 8.56
CA ARG A 200 4.67 6.35 8.25
C ARG A 200 4.90 6.16 6.74
N LEU A 201 4.18 6.91 5.91
CA LEU A 201 4.24 6.83 4.45
C LEU A 201 5.45 7.57 3.89
N SER A 202 5.95 7.12 2.74
CA SER A 202 7.07 7.76 2.03
C SER A 202 6.66 8.99 1.22
N SER A 203 5.37 9.30 1.13
CA SER A 203 4.89 10.45 0.36
C SER A 203 3.67 11.12 0.98
N MET A 204 3.54 12.41 0.70
CA MET A 204 2.40 13.25 1.04
C MET A 204 1.82 13.84 -0.24
N TRP A 205 0.51 13.70 -0.44
CA TRP A 205 -0.17 14.25 -1.60
C TRP A 205 -0.81 15.58 -1.24
N VAL A 206 -0.43 16.62 -1.97
CA VAL A 206 -0.95 17.97 -1.84
C VAL A 206 -1.99 18.18 -2.94
N PRO A 207 -3.26 18.41 -2.62
CA PRO A 207 -4.27 18.71 -3.63
C PRO A 207 -3.90 19.97 -4.43
N LEU A 208 -4.03 19.92 -5.74
CA LEU A 208 -3.81 21.06 -6.63
C LEU A 208 -5.17 21.60 -7.10
N SER A 209 -5.44 22.86 -6.77
CA SER A 209 -6.66 23.57 -7.18
C SER A 209 -6.44 24.37 -8.47
N GLY A 210 -7.50 24.57 -9.25
CA GLY A 210 -7.46 25.42 -10.45
C GLY A 210 -7.11 24.69 -11.74
N LEU A 211 -7.12 23.36 -11.72
CA LEU A 211 -7.01 22.50 -12.89
C LEU A 211 -8.39 21.90 -13.23
N VAL A 212 -8.61 21.59 -14.50
CA VAL A 212 -9.86 20.98 -14.99
C VAL A 212 -10.05 19.59 -14.41
N SER A 213 -8.96 18.82 -14.36
CA SER A 213 -8.90 17.47 -13.80
C SER A 213 -8.36 17.49 -12.38
N GLU A 214 -8.83 16.55 -11.56
CA GLU A 214 -8.32 16.33 -10.21
C GLU A 214 -6.83 15.96 -10.25
N ALA A 215 -6.01 16.73 -9.54
CA ALA A 215 -4.56 16.62 -9.58
C ALA A 215 -3.96 16.79 -8.20
N TYR A 216 -2.83 16.13 -7.99
CA TYR A 216 -2.07 16.16 -6.76
C TYR A 216 -0.58 16.37 -7.06
N LEU A 217 0.08 17.14 -6.19
CA LEU A 217 1.54 17.16 -6.09
C LEU A 217 1.94 16.15 -5.02
N SER A 218 2.72 15.15 -5.40
CA SER A 218 3.28 14.16 -4.46
C SER A 218 4.66 14.62 -4.02
N LEU A 219 4.81 15.00 -2.74
CA LEU A 219 6.10 15.19 -2.08
C LEU A 219 6.57 13.83 -1.56
N TRP A 220 7.77 13.39 -1.92
CA TRP A 220 8.24 12.04 -1.57
C TRP A 220 9.65 12.04 -0.95
N ILE A 221 9.86 11.09 -0.05
CA ILE A 221 11.13 10.80 0.62
C ILE A 221 11.52 9.34 0.35
N GLY A 222 12.67 9.13 -0.28
CA GLY A 222 13.34 7.84 -0.45
C GLY A 222 14.65 7.82 0.33
N ALA A 223 15.29 6.65 0.51
CA ALA A 223 16.50 6.55 1.34
C ALA A 223 17.57 7.57 0.93
N ASP A 224 17.92 7.58 -0.36
CA ASP A 224 19.06 8.33 -0.89
C ASP A 224 18.65 9.59 -1.69
N ASP A 225 17.35 9.88 -1.77
CA ASP A 225 16.82 10.97 -2.58
C ASP A 225 15.43 11.41 -2.09
N CYS A 226 15.01 12.60 -2.49
CA CYS A 226 13.68 13.11 -2.24
C CYS A 226 13.24 14.04 -3.37
N GLY A 227 11.95 14.32 -3.47
CA GLY A 227 11.48 15.10 -4.59
C GLY A 227 9.99 15.40 -4.60
N ALA A 228 9.54 15.87 -5.76
CA ALA A 228 8.15 16.16 -6.06
C ALA A 228 7.79 15.70 -7.48
N PHE A 229 6.55 15.31 -7.70
CA PHE A 229 5.99 15.05 -9.04
C PHE A 229 4.46 15.24 -9.03
N MET A 230 3.88 15.48 -10.20
CA MET A 230 2.43 15.56 -10.38
C MET A 230 1.82 14.20 -10.69
N ARG A 231 0.59 14.01 -10.22
CA ARG A 231 -0.22 12.81 -10.46
C ARG A 231 -1.71 13.14 -10.49
N GLY A 232 -2.49 12.27 -11.13
CA GLY A 232 -3.95 12.29 -11.06
C GLY A 232 -4.50 11.68 -9.76
N ALA A 233 -5.82 11.52 -9.72
CA ALA A 233 -6.52 10.81 -8.64
C ALA A 233 -6.00 9.38 -8.43
N ARG A 234 -6.33 8.77 -7.30
CA ARG A 234 -5.91 7.39 -6.99
C ARG A 234 -6.44 6.43 -8.07
N GLY A 235 -5.54 5.63 -8.65
CA GLY A 235 -5.87 4.68 -9.73
C GLY A 235 -5.94 5.29 -11.13
N SER A 236 -5.77 6.62 -11.28
CA SER A 236 -5.74 7.28 -12.58
C SER A 236 -4.38 7.15 -13.25
N ASP A 237 -4.39 6.98 -14.58
CA ASP A 237 -3.21 7.08 -15.45
C ASP A 237 -2.85 8.54 -15.79
N ALA A 238 -3.63 9.50 -15.29
CA ALA A 238 -3.51 10.93 -15.50
C ALA A 238 -3.48 11.36 -16.98
N SER A 239 -3.99 10.54 -17.91
CA SER A 239 -3.89 10.79 -19.35
C SER A 239 -4.46 12.16 -19.76
N ASP A 240 -5.66 12.51 -19.27
CA ASP A 240 -6.31 13.79 -19.58
C ASP A 240 -5.52 14.98 -19.00
N LEU A 241 -5.06 14.85 -17.75
CA LEU A 241 -4.26 15.88 -17.07
C LEU A 241 -2.92 16.12 -17.77
N ILE A 242 -2.26 15.05 -18.23
CA ILE A 242 -1.03 15.13 -19.00
C ILE A 242 -1.30 15.83 -20.34
N ALA A 243 -2.36 15.44 -21.04
CA ALA A 243 -2.75 16.05 -22.32
C ALA A 243 -3.05 17.55 -22.17
N ASP A 244 -3.72 17.95 -21.09
CA ASP A 244 -4.04 19.36 -20.78
C ASP A 244 -2.77 20.20 -20.52
N LEU A 245 -1.78 19.63 -19.83
CA LEU A 245 -0.56 20.33 -19.45
C LEU A 245 0.56 20.23 -20.51
N GLN A 246 0.47 19.28 -21.44
CA GLN A 246 1.46 19.04 -22.50
C GLN A 246 1.77 20.29 -23.33
N PRO A 247 0.80 21.15 -23.74
CA PRO A 247 1.09 22.39 -24.47
C PRO A 247 1.94 23.38 -23.68
N HIS A 248 2.01 23.24 -22.36
CA HIS A 248 2.78 24.09 -21.46
C HIS A 248 4.04 23.42 -20.93
N ALA A 249 4.37 22.21 -21.39
CA ALA A 249 5.45 21.38 -20.86
C ALA A 249 6.77 22.14 -20.77
N GLN A 250 7.25 22.71 -21.89
CA GLN A 250 8.54 23.42 -21.92
C GLN A 250 8.61 24.56 -20.89
N ARG A 251 7.55 25.39 -20.82
CA ARG A 251 7.46 26.48 -19.83
C ARG A 251 7.51 25.94 -18.41
N LEU A 252 6.76 24.86 -18.13
CA LEU A 252 6.71 24.24 -16.81
C LEU A 252 8.07 23.64 -16.42
N GLU A 253 8.75 22.96 -17.34
CA GLU A 253 10.09 22.42 -17.14
C GLU A 253 11.10 23.52 -16.82
N GLU A 254 11.12 24.60 -17.60
CA GLU A 254 12.01 25.75 -17.39
C GLU A 254 11.72 26.47 -16.06
N THR A 255 10.44 26.66 -15.72
CA THR A 255 10.02 27.39 -14.51
C THR A 255 10.31 26.58 -13.25
N LEU A 256 10.07 25.27 -13.29
CA LEU A 256 10.12 24.41 -12.11
C LEU A 256 11.45 23.68 -11.98
N GLY A 257 12.32 23.70 -13.01
CA GLY A 257 13.49 22.83 -13.07
C GLY A 257 13.10 21.35 -13.07
N ALA A 258 11.94 21.03 -13.64
CA ALA A 258 11.34 19.70 -13.63
C ALA A 258 11.43 19.03 -14.99
N THR A 259 11.14 17.72 -15.05
CA THR A 259 11.03 16.95 -16.29
C THR A 259 9.58 16.52 -16.50
N PHE A 260 8.96 16.97 -17.58
CA PHE A 260 7.54 16.74 -17.86
C PHE A 260 7.23 15.28 -18.16
N ASN A 261 8.16 14.54 -18.78
CA ASN A 261 7.94 13.14 -19.16
C ASN A 261 7.51 12.27 -17.96
N GLY A 262 6.56 11.38 -18.21
CA GLY A 262 5.93 10.57 -17.18
C GLY A 262 5.66 9.12 -17.58
N ASN A 263 5.43 8.30 -16.57
CA ASN A 263 4.99 6.91 -16.67
C ASN A 263 3.99 6.63 -15.53
N ASN A 264 3.04 5.71 -15.75
CA ASN A 264 2.06 5.28 -14.73
C ASN A 264 1.32 6.45 -14.03
N GLY A 265 0.93 7.48 -14.78
CA GLY A 265 0.23 8.66 -14.27
C GLY A 265 1.05 9.60 -13.38
N GLN A 266 2.38 9.49 -13.39
CA GLN A 266 3.31 10.37 -12.68
C GLN A 266 4.14 11.14 -13.68
N PHE A 267 4.17 12.47 -13.57
CA PHE A 267 4.81 13.35 -14.55
C PHE A 267 5.29 14.65 -13.89
N LEU A 268 6.04 15.47 -14.63
CA LEU A 268 6.61 16.73 -14.10
C LEU A 268 7.45 16.51 -12.82
N TRP A 269 8.46 15.66 -12.92
CA TRP A 269 9.33 15.25 -11.83
C TRP A 269 10.39 16.29 -11.50
N ASN A 270 10.58 16.57 -10.22
CA ASN A 270 11.69 17.36 -9.71
C ASN A 270 12.36 16.63 -8.54
N ARG A 271 13.68 16.48 -8.58
CA ARG A 271 14.47 15.73 -7.61
C ARG A 271 15.43 16.67 -6.89
N ALA A 272 15.49 16.55 -5.58
CA ALA A 272 16.39 17.35 -4.75
C ALA A 272 17.81 16.78 -4.71
N GLY A 273 17.97 15.45 -4.86
CA GLY A 273 19.26 14.79 -4.68
C GLY A 273 19.78 14.85 -3.24
N LEU A 274 18.88 15.02 -2.26
CA LEU A 274 19.20 15.08 -0.84
C LEU A 274 18.82 13.76 -0.16
N GLU A 275 19.76 13.21 0.57
CA GLU A 275 19.62 11.94 1.28
C GLU A 275 18.77 12.12 2.54
N PHE A 276 17.59 11.51 2.55
CA PHE A 276 16.67 11.45 3.68
C PHE A 276 17.22 10.63 4.85
N SER A 277 18.07 9.64 4.54
CA SER A 277 18.69 8.74 5.53
C SER A 277 19.59 9.49 6.53
N GLU A 278 19.94 10.75 6.28
CA GLU A 278 20.73 11.60 7.16
C GLU A 278 19.86 12.70 7.79
N GLU A 279 19.61 12.64 9.11
CA GLU A 279 18.70 13.59 9.79
C GLU A 279 19.17 15.04 9.74
N ALA A 280 20.49 15.23 9.62
CA ALA A 280 21.09 16.55 9.42
C ALA A 280 20.61 17.23 8.12
N ASN A 281 20.17 16.46 7.12
CA ASN A 281 19.64 16.99 5.87
C ASN A 281 18.17 17.41 5.97
N TRP A 282 17.43 16.98 6.99
CA TRP A 282 15.98 17.18 7.06
C TRP A 282 15.55 18.64 6.96
N PRO A 283 16.18 19.61 7.66
CA PRO A 283 15.82 21.01 7.50
C PRO A 283 15.94 21.50 6.05
N ALA A 284 17.00 21.09 5.34
CA ALA A 284 17.22 21.45 3.94
C ALA A 284 16.20 20.77 3.00
N ILE A 285 15.88 19.50 3.26
CA ILE A 285 14.84 18.77 2.53
C ILE A 285 13.48 19.45 2.70
N ILE A 286 13.10 19.79 3.94
CA ILE A 286 11.82 20.45 4.24
C ILE A 286 11.74 21.80 3.54
N ASP A 287 12.79 22.62 3.63
CA ASP A 287 12.86 23.92 2.97
C ASP A 287 12.74 23.79 1.45
N TRP A 288 13.45 22.81 0.86
CA TRP A 288 13.36 22.52 -0.56
C TRP A 288 11.94 22.09 -0.95
N MET A 289 11.32 21.16 -0.22
CA MET A 289 9.97 20.67 -0.50
C MET A 289 8.93 21.77 -0.41
N GLU A 290 9.00 22.65 0.59
CA GLU A 290 8.06 23.76 0.74
C GLU A 290 8.23 24.80 -0.37
N ASN A 291 9.47 25.11 -0.77
CA ASN A 291 9.74 25.99 -1.91
C ASN A 291 9.23 25.39 -3.22
N THR A 292 9.51 24.11 -3.47
CA THR A 292 9.04 23.37 -4.64
C THR A 292 7.51 23.33 -4.68
N ARG A 293 6.84 23.02 -3.56
CA ARG A 293 5.37 23.02 -3.46
C ARG A 293 4.77 24.36 -3.87
N ARG A 294 5.34 25.46 -3.37
CA ARG A 294 4.91 26.83 -3.73
C ARG A 294 5.13 27.12 -5.21
N ALA A 295 6.30 26.76 -5.75
CA ALA A 295 6.62 26.97 -7.16
C ALA A 295 5.64 26.23 -8.08
N TYR A 296 5.29 24.98 -7.78
CA TYR A 296 4.30 24.23 -8.55
C TYR A 296 2.91 24.88 -8.48
N LEU A 297 2.46 25.27 -7.29
CA LEU A 297 1.17 25.97 -7.14
C LEU A 297 1.12 27.30 -7.90
N GLU A 298 2.21 28.07 -7.86
CA GLU A 298 2.32 29.33 -8.59
C GLU A 298 2.35 29.13 -10.11
N ALA A 299 3.15 28.17 -10.60
CA ALA A 299 3.30 27.90 -12.02
C ALA A 299 2.01 27.39 -12.68
N LEU A 300 1.16 26.70 -11.91
CA LEU A 300 -0.15 26.20 -12.33
C LEU A 300 -1.24 27.27 -12.21
N SER A 301 -1.24 28.06 -11.13
CA SER A 301 -2.22 29.15 -10.94
C SER A 301 -2.02 30.33 -11.91
N SER A 302 -0.77 30.62 -12.28
CA SER A 302 -0.43 31.68 -13.25
C SER A 302 -0.86 31.34 -14.69
N GLY A 303 -1.07 30.06 -14.99
CA GLY A 303 -1.62 29.60 -16.28
C GLY A 303 -3.16 29.58 -16.32
N GLY A 304 -3.82 29.47 -15.17
CA GLY A 304 -5.26 29.19 -15.07
C GLY A 304 -6.21 30.40 -15.18
N ARG A 305 -5.74 31.60 -15.53
CA ARG A 305 -6.66 32.74 -15.84
C ARG A 305 -7.11 32.80 -17.30
N SER A 306 -6.67 31.87 -18.14
CA SER A 306 -7.25 31.57 -19.45
C SER A 306 -6.69 30.25 -19.96
N LEU A 307 -7.14 29.14 -19.37
CA LEU A 307 -7.08 27.80 -19.96
C LEU A 307 -8.43 27.14 -19.70
#